data_AF-A0A1F5HBA7-F1
#
_entry.id   AF-A0A1F5HBA7-F1
#
_cell.length_a   1.000
_cell.length_b   1.000
_cell.length_c   1.000
_cell.angle_alpha   90.00
_cell.angle_beta   90.00
_cell.angle_gamma   90.00
#
_symmetry.space_group_name_H-M   'P 1'
#
loop_
_entity.id
_entity.type
_entity.pdbx_description
1 polymer ?
#
loop_
_entity_poly.entity_id
_entity_poly.type
_entity_poly.pdbx_seq_one_letter_code
_entity_poly.pdbx_strand_id
1 'polypeptide(L)'
;MLNLKRKNILLFLQFLILGLSVGIIEDLIAVTLATDTKISYHLIGIVFLVTLPFSIIGELIVDKIDVPHLGHKTELFLEFLAFGVVMGIVEDIIAIKIVTGEAITLHILVLITLVAIPFAAFSELIVDRFKIA
;
A
#
# COMPACT_ATOMS: atom_id res chain seq x y z
N MET A 1 22.34 -24.89 3.76
CA MET A 1 21.11 -24.86 2.92
C MET A 1 19.93 -24.52 3.82
N LEU A 2 19.46 -23.26 3.81
CA LEU A 2 18.16 -22.93 4.40
C LEU A 2 17.09 -23.67 3.59
N ASN A 3 16.24 -24.42 4.30
CA ASN A 3 15.13 -25.19 3.73
C ASN A 3 14.27 -24.27 2.85
N LEU A 4 14.01 -24.64 1.59
CA LEU A 4 13.34 -23.78 0.57
C LEU A 4 12.03 -23.16 1.08
N LYS A 5 11.26 -23.88 1.90
CA LYS A 5 10.04 -23.34 2.55
C LYS A 5 10.30 -22.16 3.50
N ARG A 6 11.45 -22.15 4.20
CA ARG A 6 11.83 -21.07 5.14
C ARG A 6 12.26 -19.80 4.40
N LYS A 7 12.84 -19.92 3.20
CA LYS A 7 13.28 -18.77 2.39
C LYS A 7 12.07 -17.97 1.89
N ASN A 8 11.02 -18.65 1.43
CA ASN A 8 9.81 -17.99 0.91
C ASN A 8 9.04 -17.24 2.01
N ILE A 9 8.91 -17.83 3.20
CA ILE A 9 8.25 -17.16 4.34
C ILE A 9 9.03 -15.92 4.79
N LEU A 10 10.36 -15.98 4.79
CA LEU A 10 11.18 -14.82 5.18
C LEU A 10 11.01 -13.66 4.19
N LEU A 11 10.95 -13.98 2.89
CA LEU A 11 10.74 -13.00 1.83
C LEU A 11 9.34 -12.36 1.93
N PHE A 12 8.30 -13.18 2.08
CA PHE A 12 6.93 -12.73 2.35
C PHE A 12 6.86 -11.79 3.56
N LEU A 13 7.52 -12.17 4.68
CA LEU A 13 7.55 -11.33 5.88
C LEU A 13 8.30 -10.01 5.66
N GLN A 14 9.38 -10.01 4.86
CA GLN A 14 10.10 -8.78 4.52
C GLN A 14 9.24 -7.83 3.71
N PHE A 15 8.58 -8.32 2.66
CA PHE A 15 7.69 -7.51 1.86
C PHE A 15 6.46 -7.04 2.63
N LEU A 16 5.87 -7.90 3.47
CA LEU A 16 4.77 -7.51 4.35
C LEU A 16 5.18 -6.38 5.29
N ILE A 17 6.35 -6.46 5.93
CA ILE A 17 6.83 -5.40 6.83
C ILE A 17 7.11 -4.11 6.06
N LEU A 18 7.73 -4.19 4.88
CA LEU A 18 8.01 -3.02 4.05
C LEU A 18 6.73 -2.37 3.55
N GLY A 19 5.82 -3.14 2.95
CA GLY A 19 4.53 -2.68 2.47
C GLY A 19 3.71 -2.03 3.57
N LEU A 20 3.61 -2.69 4.72
CA LEU A 20 2.92 -2.14 5.89
C LEU A 20 3.55 -0.84 6.38
N SER A 21 4.89 -0.76 6.42
CA SER A 21 5.57 0.47 6.87
C SER A 21 5.34 1.63 5.91
N VAL A 22 5.42 1.37 4.60
CA VAL A 22 5.19 2.39 3.57
C VAL A 22 3.73 2.84 3.56
N GLY A 23 2.79 1.90 3.62
CA GLY A 23 1.35 2.19 3.68
C GLY A 23 0.97 3.01 4.90
N ILE A 24 1.46 2.68 6.09
CA ILE A 24 1.19 3.49 7.30
C ILE A 24 1.71 4.93 7.14
N ILE A 25 2.89 5.11 6.54
CA ILE A 25 3.45 6.45 6.33
C ILE A 25 2.60 7.22 5.33
N GLU A 26 2.22 6.59 4.22
CA GLU A 26 1.34 7.18 3.22
C GLU A 26 0.00 7.61 3.84
N ASP A 27 -0.72 6.67 4.45
CA ASP A 27 -2.05 6.88 5.00
C ASP A 27 -2.05 8.00 6.05
N LEU A 28 -1.02 8.04 6.90
CA LEU A 28 -0.87 9.12 7.87
C LEU A 28 -0.70 10.48 7.21
N ILE A 29 0.06 10.57 6.12
CA ILE A 29 0.24 11.81 5.35
C ILE A 29 -1.09 12.18 4.67
N ALA A 30 -1.72 11.24 3.98
CA ALA A 30 -2.95 11.44 3.25
C ALA A 30 -4.09 11.92 4.17
N VAL A 31 -4.32 11.22 5.28
CA VAL A 31 -5.35 11.59 6.26
C VAL A 31 -5.05 12.95 6.87
N THR A 32 -3.80 13.20 7.31
CA THR A 32 -3.42 14.47 7.93
C THR A 32 -3.63 15.64 6.97
N LEU A 33 -3.23 15.49 5.70
CA LEU A 33 -3.37 16.54 4.69
C LEU A 33 -4.83 16.73 4.26
N ALA A 34 -5.61 15.66 4.19
CA ALA A 34 -6.99 15.72 3.72
C ALA A 34 -7.98 16.24 4.76
N THR A 35 -7.63 16.14 6.05
CA THR A 35 -8.58 16.40 7.16
C THR A 35 -8.07 17.41 8.19
N ASP A 36 -6.84 17.91 8.03
CA ASP A 36 -6.16 18.78 9.00
C ASP A 36 -6.12 18.18 10.43
N THR A 37 -6.25 16.87 10.55
CA THR A 37 -6.24 16.19 11.85
C THR A 37 -4.81 16.02 12.36
N LYS A 38 -4.61 16.22 13.66
CA LYS A 38 -3.31 16.01 14.30
C LYS A 38 -3.03 14.51 14.43
N ILE A 39 -1.80 14.13 14.10
CA ILE A 39 -1.31 12.77 14.34
C ILE A 39 -1.40 12.46 15.85
N SER A 40 -2.20 11.44 16.17
CA SER A 40 -2.43 10.94 17.51
C SER A 40 -2.25 9.42 17.53
N TYR A 41 -2.04 8.83 18.71
CA TYR A 41 -1.99 7.37 18.85
C TYR A 41 -3.28 6.68 18.38
N HIS A 42 -4.41 7.36 18.47
CA HIS A 42 -5.68 6.86 17.96
C HIS A 42 -5.68 6.79 16.43
N LEU A 43 -5.23 7.86 15.76
CA LEU A 43 -5.08 7.88 14.30
C LEU A 43 -4.10 6.79 13.83
N ILE A 44 -2.93 6.69 14.46
CA ILE A 44 -1.92 5.68 14.14
C ILE A 44 -2.50 4.27 14.28
N GLY A 45 -3.28 4.02 15.34
CA GLY A 45 -3.95 2.74 15.56
C GLY A 45 -5.00 2.42 14.49
N ILE A 46 -5.79 3.41 14.06
CA ILE A 46 -6.78 3.23 12.98
C ILE A 46 -6.07 2.93 11.68
N VAL A 47 -5.10 3.76 11.29
CA VAL A 47 -4.31 3.55 10.07
C VAL A 47 -3.69 2.16 10.08
N PHE A 48 -2.96 1.78 11.13
CA PHE A 48 -2.36 0.45 11.24
C PHE A 48 -3.38 -0.69 11.03
N LEU A 49 -4.56 -0.59 11.66
CA LEU A 49 -5.59 -1.62 11.56
C LEU A 49 -6.24 -1.69 10.17
N VAL A 50 -6.33 -0.55 9.48
CA VAL A 50 -6.83 -0.46 8.10
C VAL A 50 -5.79 -0.98 7.13
N THR A 51 -4.55 -0.49 7.19
CA THR A 51 -3.45 -0.88 6.26
C THR A 51 -3.11 -2.37 6.35
N LEU A 52 -3.20 -2.98 7.55
CA LEU A 52 -2.80 -4.38 7.78
C LEU A 52 -3.48 -5.41 6.85
N PRO A 53 -4.84 -5.51 6.78
CA PRO A 53 -5.49 -6.45 5.87
C PRO A 53 -5.13 -6.21 4.41
N PHE A 54 -4.97 -4.96 3.98
CA PHE A 54 -4.65 -4.65 2.59
C PHE A 54 -3.19 -4.96 2.25
N SER A 55 -2.25 -4.69 3.15
CA SER A 55 -0.85 -5.13 3.02
C SER A 55 -0.73 -6.66 2.89
N ILE A 56 -1.52 -7.41 3.68
CA ILE A 56 -1.57 -8.87 3.58
C ILE A 56 -2.16 -9.30 2.22
N ILE A 57 -3.26 -8.68 1.79
CA ILE A 57 -3.90 -9.00 0.51
C ILE A 57 -2.97 -8.68 -0.66
N GLY A 58 -2.35 -7.49 -0.66
CA GLY A 58 -1.39 -7.06 -1.67
C GLY A 58 -0.25 -8.04 -1.80
N GLU A 59 0.36 -8.42 -0.68
CA GLU A 59 1.42 -9.42 -0.67
C GLU A 59 0.93 -10.79 -1.19
N LEU A 60 -0.22 -11.28 -0.72
CA LEU A 60 -0.78 -12.56 -1.19
C LEU A 60 -1.13 -12.56 -2.69
N ILE A 61 -1.51 -11.41 -3.23
CA ILE A 61 -1.78 -11.21 -4.66
C ILE A 61 -0.45 -11.22 -5.42
N VAL A 62 0.53 -10.43 -4.99
CA VAL A 62 1.86 -10.36 -5.61
C VAL A 62 2.56 -11.73 -5.61
N ASP A 63 2.41 -12.51 -4.56
CA ASP A 63 2.99 -13.86 -4.43
C ASP A 63 2.30 -14.92 -5.31
N LYS A 64 1.01 -14.75 -5.61
CA LYS A 64 0.20 -15.74 -6.37
C LYS A 64 0.06 -15.43 -7.85
N ILE A 65 0.23 -14.17 -8.24
CA ILE A 65 0.24 -13.80 -9.65
C ILE A 65 1.57 -14.28 -10.26
N ASP A 66 1.55 -15.50 -10.76
CA ASP A 66 2.51 -15.97 -11.75
C ASP A 66 2.12 -15.33 -13.08
N VAL A 67 2.64 -14.11 -13.35
CA VAL A 67 2.22 -13.31 -14.52
C VAL A 67 2.65 -14.07 -15.79
N PRO A 68 1.73 -14.71 -16.53
CA PRO A 68 2.13 -15.54 -17.66
C PRO A 68 2.35 -14.61 -18.84
N HIS A 69 3.60 -14.21 -19.08
CA HIS A 69 4.09 -13.78 -20.39
C HIS A 69 3.38 -12.57 -21.05
N LEU A 70 2.86 -11.61 -20.29
CA LEU A 70 2.45 -10.31 -20.86
C LEU A 70 3.69 -9.41 -21.04
N GLY A 71 3.86 -8.95 -22.29
CA GLY A 71 5.09 -8.39 -22.81
C GLY A 71 5.46 -7.05 -22.18
N HIS A 72 6.76 -6.88 -21.91
CA HIS A 72 7.40 -5.64 -21.45
C HIS A 72 7.16 -5.28 -19.96
N LYS A 73 8.28 -5.12 -19.23
CA LYS A 73 8.33 -4.73 -17.80
C LYS A 73 7.46 -3.51 -17.45
N THR A 74 7.22 -2.63 -18.42
CA THR A 74 6.39 -1.43 -18.29
C THR A 74 4.92 -1.71 -18.09
N GLU A 75 4.36 -2.75 -18.74
CA GLU A 75 2.94 -3.10 -18.58
C GLU A 75 2.67 -3.61 -17.17
N LEU A 76 3.53 -4.52 -16.69
CA LEU A 76 3.45 -5.06 -15.34
C LEU A 76 3.60 -3.97 -14.26
N PHE A 77 4.56 -3.05 -14.44
CA PHE A 77 4.73 -1.90 -13.56
C PHE A 77 3.46 -1.04 -13.51
N LEU A 78 2.83 -0.77 -14.65
CA LEU A 78 1.61 0.04 -14.73
C LEU A 78 0.42 -0.67 -14.09
N GLU A 79 0.30 -1.99 -14.23
CA GLU A 79 -0.76 -2.77 -13.58
C GLU A 79 -0.62 -2.75 -12.05
N PHE A 80 0.57 -2.98 -11.52
CA PHE A 80 0.82 -2.92 -10.08
C PHE A 80 0.70 -1.49 -9.54
N LEU A 81 1.13 -0.48 -10.31
CA LEU A 81 0.92 0.91 -9.96
C LEU A 81 -0.57 1.24 -9.86
N ALA A 82 -1.36 0.86 -10.86
CA ALA A 82 -2.81 1.10 -10.87
C ALA A 82 -3.49 0.40 -9.70
N PHE A 83 -3.13 -0.85 -9.42
CA PHE A 83 -3.64 -1.60 -8.28
C PHE A 83 -3.26 -0.93 -6.95
N GLY A 84 -1.99 -0.58 -6.76
CA GLY A 84 -1.49 0.08 -5.56
C GLY A 84 -2.20 1.40 -5.29
N VAL A 85 -2.40 2.23 -6.33
CA VAL A 85 -3.15 3.49 -6.21
C VAL A 85 -4.60 3.24 -5.80
N VAL A 86 -5.29 2.27 -6.41
CA VAL A 86 -6.68 1.95 -6.07
C VAL A 86 -6.78 1.48 -4.62
N MET A 87 -5.87 0.62 -4.17
CA MET A 87 -5.86 0.11 -2.81
C MET A 87 -5.57 1.21 -1.79
N GLY A 88 -4.54 2.03 -2.02
CA GLY A 88 -4.21 3.17 -1.14
C GLY A 88 -5.37 4.16 -1.02
N ILE A 89 -6.03 4.52 -2.12
CA ILE A 89 -7.22 5.39 -2.07
C ILE A 89 -8.35 4.75 -1.23
N VAL A 90 -8.56 3.45 -1.33
CA VAL A 90 -9.58 2.74 -0.52
C VAL A 90 -9.20 2.74 0.95
N GLU A 91 -7.94 2.47 1.28
CA GLU A 91 -7.37 2.54 2.63
C GLU A 91 -7.60 3.91 3.25
N ASP A 92 -7.21 4.96 2.54
CA ASP A 92 -7.37 6.34 2.95
C ASP A 92 -8.83 6.74 3.19
N ILE A 93 -9.73 6.36 2.28
CA ILE A 93 -11.16 6.63 2.44
C ILE A 93 -11.69 5.98 3.72
N ILE A 94 -11.30 4.73 3.99
CA ILE A 94 -11.73 4.01 5.18
C ILE A 94 -11.16 4.69 6.43
N ALA A 95 -9.86 5.01 6.46
CA ALA A 95 -9.21 5.66 7.58
C ALA A 95 -9.84 7.02 7.88
N ILE A 96 -10.01 7.88 6.86
CA ILE A 96 -10.66 9.20 6.99
C ILE A 96 -12.08 9.04 7.51
N LYS A 97 -12.86 8.10 6.97
CA LYS A 97 -14.25 7.91 7.36
C LYS A 97 -14.38 7.46 8.81
N ILE A 98 -13.48 6.60 9.29
CA ILE A 98 -13.45 6.14 10.68
C ILE A 98 -13.01 7.26 11.62
N VAL A 99 -11.99 8.04 11.26
CA VAL A 99 -11.39 9.08 12.11
C VAL A 99 -12.31 10.29 12.24
N THR A 100 -12.87 10.75 11.12
CA THR A 100 -13.61 12.03 11.07
C THR A 100 -15.12 11.84 11.09
N GLY A 101 -15.62 10.71 10.59
CA GLY A 101 -17.04 10.49 10.33
C GLY A 101 -17.61 11.32 9.16
N GLU A 102 -16.83 12.22 8.56
CA GLU A 102 -17.29 13.18 7.57
C GLU A 102 -17.55 12.56 6.20
N ALA A 103 -18.24 13.31 5.34
CA ALA A 103 -18.45 12.90 3.95
C ALA A 103 -17.15 13.07 3.15
N ILE A 104 -16.83 12.10 2.30
CA ILE A 104 -15.68 12.20 1.40
C ILE A 104 -16.02 13.23 0.32
N THR A 105 -15.34 14.37 0.36
CA THR A 105 -15.47 15.42 -0.66
C THR A 105 -14.54 15.14 -1.84
N LEU A 106 -14.81 15.78 -2.99
CA LEU A 106 -13.90 15.72 -4.14
C LEU A 106 -12.50 16.24 -3.79
N HIS A 107 -12.40 17.24 -2.91
CA HIS A 107 -11.13 17.77 -2.46
C HIS A 107 -10.31 16.73 -1.70
N ILE A 108 -10.94 16.01 -0.76
CA ILE A 108 -10.33 14.88 -0.04
C ILE A 108 -9.86 13.82 -1.05
N LEU A 109 -10.73 13.43 -1.99
CA LEU A 109 -10.40 12.42 -3.00
C LEU A 109 -9.17 12.80 -3.83
N VAL A 110 -9.05 14.06 -4.24
CA VAL A 110 -7.88 14.55 -4.98
C VAL A 110 -6.62 14.50 -4.13
N LEU A 111 -6.68 14.91 -2.86
CA LEU A 111 -5.52 14.89 -1.98
C LEU A 111 -4.99 13.48 -1.73
N ILE A 112 -5.86 12.55 -1.35
CA ILE A 112 -5.46 11.16 -1.11
C ILE A 112 -4.90 10.52 -2.38
N THR A 113 -5.50 10.79 -3.55
CA THR A 113 -4.99 10.29 -4.83
C THR A 113 -3.59 10.84 -5.15
N LEU A 114 -3.36 12.12 -4.90
CA LEU A 114 -2.06 12.76 -5.13
C LEU A 114 -0.97 12.22 -4.22
N VAL A 115 -1.32 11.79 -3.01
CA VAL A 115 -0.39 11.14 -2.06
C VAL A 115 -0.17 9.67 -2.44
N ALA A 116 -1.21 8.94 -2.82
CA ALA A 116 -1.12 7.53 -3.17
C ALA A 116 -0.22 7.25 -4.39
N ILE A 117 -0.26 8.09 -5.42
CA ILE A 117 0.53 7.90 -6.65
C ILE A 117 2.04 7.77 -6.41
N PRO A 118 2.73 8.72 -5.74
CA PRO A 118 4.17 8.61 -5.52
C PRO A 118 4.54 7.43 -4.62
N PHE A 119 3.70 7.07 -3.65
CA PHE A 119 3.95 5.94 -2.76
C PHE A 119 3.75 4.60 -3.47
N ALA A 120 2.70 4.45 -4.28
CA ALA A 120 2.49 3.27 -5.11
C ALA A 120 3.65 3.05 -6.10
N ALA A 121 4.11 4.13 -6.76
CA ALA A 121 5.28 4.08 -7.65
C ALA A 121 6.55 3.69 -6.88
N PHE A 122 6.75 4.25 -5.68
CA PHE A 122 7.91 3.93 -4.85
C PHE A 122 7.92 2.47 -4.38
N SER A 123 6.78 1.96 -3.91
CA SER A 123 6.61 0.57 -3.50
C SER A 123 6.93 -0.38 -4.64
N GLU A 124 6.43 -0.11 -5.84
CA GLU A 124 6.71 -0.94 -7.01
C GLU A 124 8.20 -0.90 -7.39
N LEU A 125 8.84 0.28 -7.36
CA LEU A 125 10.28 0.41 -7.62
C LEU A 125 11.16 -0.29 -6.57
N ILE A 126 10.66 -0.49 -5.35
CA ILE A 126 11.34 -1.29 -4.34
C ILE A 126 11.17 -2.78 -4.66
N VAL A 127 9.93 -3.22 -4.88
CA VAL A 127 9.60 -4.63 -5.15
C VAL A 127 10.32 -5.14 -6.40
N ASP A 128 10.33 -4.36 -7.48
CA ASP A 128 11.01 -4.74 -8.73
C ASP A 128 12.51 -4.98 -8.52
N ARG A 129 13.18 -4.19 -7.66
CA ARG A 129 14.60 -4.41 -7.33
C ARG A 129 14.83 -5.72 -6.57
N PHE A 130 13.91 -6.11 -5.69
CA PHE A 130 14.02 -7.36 -4.93
C PHE A 130 13.65 -8.58 -5.77
N LYS A 131 12.75 -8.47 -6.76
CA LYS A 131 12.44 -9.56 -7.71
C LYS A 131 13.62 -9.91 -8.64
N ILE A 132 14.63 -9.04 -8.77
CA ILE A 132 15.81 -9.24 -9.62
C ILE A 132 16.95 -10.01 -8.90
N ALA A 133 16.83 -10.31 -7.59
CA ALA A 133 17.85 -11.00 -6.78
C ALA A 133 17.50 -12.45 -6.43
#